data_AF-A0A914ZHE1-F1
#
_entry.id   AF-A0A914ZHE1-F1
#
_cell.length_a   1.000
_cell.length_b   1.000
_cell.length_c   1.000
_cell.angle_alpha   90.00
_cell.angle_beta   90.00
_cell.angle_gamma   90.00
#
_symmetry.space_group_name_H-M   'P 1'
#
loop_
_entity.id
_entity.type
_entity.pdbx_description
1 polymer ?
#
loop_
_entity_poly.entity_id
_entity_poly.type
_entity_poly.pdbx_seq_one_letter_code
_entity_poly.pdbx_strand_id
1 'polypeptide(L)'
;MDTIDLSNLNRQFLFRESDIGQSKAEVAARFVNNRVNDVQVIAHNCKIQDKDLNFYRQFSIVICGLDSIVARRWLNATMCSIVQFDSDGELDPSTIIPLIDGGTEGFKGNARVVFPFFTPCIECTLDLYPPQINFPLCTIAHTPRLPEHCIEYVKVILWDEKKPFGDEPIDGDSPEHLTWIMERALERAKEFNITGVDFRLTQGVVKRIIPAVASTNAIIAGSCVLEALKLASNIGS
;
A
#
# COMPACT_ATOMS: atom_id res chain seq x y z
N MET A 1 -12.32 2.81 4.22
CA MET A 1 -11.09 3.28 3.56
C MET A 1 -10.21 3.91 4.64
N ASP A 2 -8.92 4.09 4.40
CA ASP A 2 -7.97 4.59 5.41
C ASP A 2 -8.40 5.86 6.14
N THR A 3 -8.27 5.82 7.46
CA THR A 3 -8.36 6.98 8.36
C THR A 3 -6.97 7.45 8.75
N ILE A 4 -6.86 8.71 9.18
CA ILE A 4 -5.59 9.31 9.59
C ILE A 4 -5.18 8.73 10.96
N ASP A 5 -3.97 8.21 11.02
CA ASP A 5 -3.34 7.70 12.23
C ASP A 5 -2.13 8.56 12.63
N LEU A 6 -1.76 8.57 13.92
CA LEU A 6 -0.61 9.31 14.44
C LEU A 6 0.69 8.95 13.70
N SER A 7 0.88 7.67 13.34
CA SER A 7 2.05 7.18 12.60
C SER A 7 2.16 7.76 11.19
N ASN A 8 1.11 8.41 10.66
CA ASN A 8 1.10 9.01 9.34
C ASN A 8 1.76 10.40 9.32
N LEU A 9 1.71 11.12 10.44
CA LEU A 9 2.09 12.54 10.52
C LEU A 9 3.58 12.79 10.28
N ASN A 10 4.43 11.77 10.42
CA ASN A 10 5.87 11.87 10.17
C ASN A 10 6.22 12.09 8.68
N ARG A 11 5.29 11.81 7.75
CA ARG A 11 5.56 11.86 6.31
C ARG A 11 4.39 12.39 5.47
N GLN A 12 3.16 12.31 5.96
CA GLN A 12 1.96 12.76 5.25
C GLN A 12 1.61 14.19 5.68
N PHE A 13 2.36 15.15 5.16
CA PHE A 13 2.35 16.56 5.58
C PHE A 13 1.02 17.31 5.38
N LEU A 14 0.04 16.71 4.70
CA LEU A 14 -1.30 17.26 4.54
C LEU A 14 -2.14 17.14 5.82
N PHE A 15 -1.73 16.28 6.76
CA PHE A 15 -2.50 15.95 7.96
C PHE A 15 -1.91 16.61 9.21
N ARG A 16 -2.75 16.86 10.21
CA ARG A 16 -2.38 17.38 11.54
C ARG A 16 -2.89 16.43 12.63
N GLU A 17 -2.42 16.63 13.85
CA GLU A 17 -2.91 15.87 15.02
C GLU A 17 -4.42 16.01 15.22
N SER A 18 -4.98 17.18 14.92
CA SER A 18 -6.43 17.42 14.96
C SER A 18 -7.24 16.63 13.92
N ASP A 19 -6.58 16.05 12.92
CA ASP A 19 -7.22 15.28 11.85
C ASP A 19 -7.27 13.77 12.14
N ILE A 20 -6.66 13.29 13.23
CA ILE A 20 -6.62 11.86 13.59
C ILE A 20 -8.05 11.29 13.67
N GLY A 21 -8.24 10.12 13.05
CA GLY A 21 -9.53 9.43 12.92
C GLY A 21 -10.39 9.90 11.74
N GLN A 22 -10.10 11.04 11.11
CA GLN A 22 -10.83 11.51 9.93
C GLN A 22 -10.38 10.78 8.65
N SER A 23 -11.18 10.85 7.59
CA SER A 23 -10.83 10.27 6.29
C SER A 23 -9.62 10.97 5.66
N LYS A 24 -8.61 10.19 5.24
CA LYS A 24 -7.44 10.73 4.53
C LYS A 24 -7.82 11.49 3.27
N ALA A 25 -8.77 10.97 2.49
CA ALA A 25 -9.17 11.56 1.21
C ALA A 25 -9.83 12.92 1.39
N GLU A 26 -10.76 13.02 2.35
CA GLU A 26 -11.50 14.26 2.62
C GLU A 26 -10.59 15.36 3.18
N VAL A 27 -9.73 15.01 4.15
CA VAL A 27 -8.79 15.97 4.73
C VAL A 27 -7.74 16.42 3.71
N ALA A 28 -7.24 15.50 2.86
CA ALA A 28 -6.28 15.85 1.81
C ALA A 28 -6.87 16.84 0.80
N ALA A 29 -8.09 16.58 0.31
CA ALA A 29 -8.78 17.47 -0.61
C ALA A 29 -9.04 18.84 0.03
N ARG A 30 -9.54 18.86 1.28
CA ARG A 30 -9.77 20.09 2.05
C ARG A 30 -8.48 20.91 2.19
N PHE A 31 -7.36 20.26 2.52
CA PHE A 31 -6.08 20.95 2.67
C PHE A 31 -5.62 21.59 1.36
N VAL A 32 -5.65 20.84 0.26
CA VAL A 32 -5.16 21.33 -1.05
C VAL A 32 -6.04 22.46 -1.56
N ASN A 33 -7.36 22.31 -1.53
CA ASN A 33 -8.30 23.34 -1.98
C ASN A 33 -8.17 24.65 -1.18
N ASN A 34 -7.80 24.57 0.10
CA ASN A 34 -7.57 25.76 0.92
C ASN A 34 -6.17 26.38 0.70
N ARG A 35 -5.18 25.57 0.29
CA ARG A 35 -3.78 26.00 0.17
C ARG A 35 -3.46 26.58 -1.21
N VAL A 36 -4.04 26.01 -2.25
CA VAL A 36 -3.75 26.36 -3.65
C VAL A 36 -5.01 26.93 -4.27
N ASN A 37 -4.95 28.22 -4.63
CA ASN A 37 -6.06 28.88 -5.32
C ASN A 37 -6.30 28.24 -6.68
N ASP A 38 -7.54 28.27 -7.14
CA ASP A 38 -7.96 27.80 -8.47
C ASP A 38 -7.76 26.30 -8.75
N VAL A 39 -7.53 25.50 -7.70
CA VAL A 39 -7.51 24.03 -7.78
C VAL A 39 -8.79 23.46 -7.19
N GLN A 40 -9.35 22.45 -7.87
CA GLN A 40 -10.51 21.70 -7.39
C GLN A 40 -10.16 20.22 -7.21
N VAL A 41 -9.88 19.82 -5.98
CA VAL A 41 -9.71 18.42 -5.58
C VAL A 41 -11.03 17.88 -5.06
N ILE A 42 -11.50 16.78 -5.65
CA ILE A 42 -12.71 16.06 -5.23
C ILE A 42 -12.29 14.78 -4.50
N ALA A 43 -12.70 14.65 -3.23
CA ALA A 43 -12.39 13.47 -2.42
C ALA A 43 -13.34 12.32 -2.71
N HIS A 44 -12.81 11.10 -2.71
CA HIS A 44 -13.59 9.86 -2.73
C HIS A 44 -13.15 8.95 -1.58
N ASN A 45 -13.97 8.89 -0.53
CA ASN A 45 -13.75 8.05 0.65
C ASN A 45 -14.31 6.62 0.42
N CYS A 46 -13.75 5.91 -0.56
CA CYS A 46 -14.17 4.56 -0.91
C CYS A 46 -12.97 3.74 -1.41
N LYS A 47 -13.12 2.43 -1.48
CA LYS A 47 -12.10 1.58 -2.12
C LYS A 47 -12.16 1.80 -3.64
N ILE A 48 -11.03 1.58 -4.31
CA ILE A 48 -10.98 1.67 -5.78
C ILE A 48 -11.94 0.66 -6.45
N GLN A 49 -12.15 -0.49 -5.80
CA GLN A 49 -13.05 -1.55 -6.24
C GLN A 49 -14.53 -1.17 -6.17
N ASP A 50 -14.89 -0.13 -5.41
CA ASP A 50 -16.28 0.30 -5.25
C ASP A 50 -16.77 1.17 -6.42
N LYS A 51 -15.86 1.55 -7.33
CA LYS A 51 -16.15 2.37 -8.51
C LYS A 51 -16.24 1.50 -9.76
N ASP A 52 -17.22 1.80 -10.60
CA ASP A 52 -17.42 1.11 -11.87
C ASP A 52 -16.48 1.64 -12.97
N LEU A 53 -16.49 0.98 -14.12
CA LEU A 53 -15.66 1.39 -15.25
C LEU A 53 -16.03 2.80 -15.77
N ASN A 54 -17.29 3.22 -15.64
CA ASN A 54 -17.73 4.54 -16.09
C ASN A 54 -17.09 5.67 -15.28
N PHE A 55 -16.93 5.47 -13.97
CA PHE A 55 -16.17 6.37 -13.14
C PHE A 55 -14.73 6.54 -13.65
N TYR A 56 -14.05 5.46 -14.01
CA TYR A 56 -12.68 5.55 -14.48
C TYR A 56 -12.55 6.18 -15.88
N ARG A 57 -13.55 6.00 -16.75
CA ARG A 57 -13.59 6.60 -18.10
C ARG A 57 -13.62 8.13 -18.12
N GLN A 58 -13.95 8.77 -17.00
CA GLN A 58 -14.00 10.24 -16.94
C GLN A 58 -12.61 10.90 -16.88
N PHE A 59 -11.55 10.13 -16.60
CA PHE A 59 -10.21 10.67 -16.38
C PHE A 59 -9.35 10.57 -17.63
N SER A 60 -8.50 11.57 -17.86
CA SER A 60 -7.52 11.56 -18.96
C SER A 60 -6.21 10.88 -18.57
N ILE A 61 -5.84 10.91 -17.29
CA ILE A 61 -4.62 10.30 -16.73
C ILE A 61 -4.96 9.76 -15.34
N VAL A 62 -4.45 8.58 -14.99
CA VAL A 62 -4.57 8.02 -13.64
C VAL A 62 -3.17 7.92 -13.01
N ILE A 63 -3.00 8.47 -11.81
CA ILE A 63 -1.76 8.35 -11.04
C ILE A 63 -2.03 7.48 -9.80
N CYS A 64 -1.21 6.46 -9.61
CA CYS A 64 -1.32 5.46 -8.56
C CYS A 64 -0.15 5.60 -7.57
N GLY A 65 -0.48 5.76 -6.30
CA GLY A 65 0.44 5.68 -5.16
C GLY A 65 -0.03 4.65 -4.13
N LEU A 66 -0.53 3.50 -4.61
CA LEU A 66 -1.09 2.44 -3.78
C LEU A 66 0.00 1.71 -2.98
N ASP A 67 -0.36 1.02 -1.91
CA ASP A 67 0.58 0.32 -1.02
C ASP A 67 0.60 -1.20 -1.23
N SER A 68 -0.42 -1.76 -1.89
CA SER A 68 -0.53 -3.21 -2.14
C SER A 68 -0.42 -3.58 -3.61
N ILE A 69 0.24 -4.71 -3.88
CA ILE A 69 0.33 -5.31 -5.22
C ILE A 69 -1.07 -5.67 -5.73
N VAL A 70 -1.95 -6.16 -4.86
CA VAL A 70 -3.34 -6.54 -5.22
C VAL A 70 -4.11 -5.34 -5.76
N ALA A 71 -4.04 -4.19 -5.09
CA ALA A 71 -4.72 -2.98 -5.55
C ALA A 71 -4.13 -2.46 -6.87
N ARG A 72 -2.80 -2.50 -7.04
CA ARG A 72 -2.15 -2.17 -8.32
C ARG A 72 -2.58 -3.08 -9.47
N ARG A 73 -2.62 -4.39 -9.25
CA ARG A 73 -3.09 -5.37 -10.26
C ARG A 73 -4.54 -5.16 -10.63
N TRP A 74 -5.40 -4.88 -9.64
CA TRP A 74 -6.80 -4.57 -9.88
C TRP A 74 -6.95 -3.31 -10.74
N LEU A 75 -6.27 -2.22 -10.37
CA LEU A 75 -6.32 -0.97 -11.13
C LEU A 75 -5.78 -1.16 -12.56
N ASN A 76 -4.69 -1.92 -12.71
CA ASN A 76 -4.14 -2.29 -14.01
C ASN A 76 -5.17 -3.03 -14.89
N ALA A 77 -5.84 -4.04 -14.34
CA ALA A 77 -6.89 -4.76 -15.06
C ALA A 77 -8.07 -3.86 -15.44
N THR A 78 -8.45 -2.94 -14.55
CA THR A 78 -9.47 -1.92 -14.81
C THR A 78 -9.07 -1.02 -15.98
N MET A 79 -7.83 -0.52 -16.01
CA MET A 79 -7.34 0.31 -17.13
C MET A 79 -7.31 -0.45 -18.45
N CYS A 80 -6.88 -1.72 -18.45
CA CYS A 80 -6.97 -2.56 -19.64
C CYS A 80 -8.42 -2.82 -20.08
N SER A 81 -9.37 -2.95 -19.16
CA SER A 81 -10.78 -3.21 -19.48
C SER A 81 -11.51 -2.01 -20.10
N ILE A 82 -10.94 -0.80 -19.99
CA ILE A 82 -11.53 0.42 -20.56
C ILE A 82 -11.21 0.55 -22.06
N VAL A 83 -10.08 0.01 -22.48
CA VAL A 83 -9.61 0.05 -23.85
C VAL A 83 -10.58 -0.67 -24.78
N GLN A 84 -10.89 -0.01 -25.89
CA GLN A 84 -11.75 -0.55 -26.94
C GLN A 84 -10.92 -0.92 -28.17
N PHE A 85 -11.46 -1.88 -28.92
CA PHE A 85 -10.93 -2.32 -30.20
C PHE A 85 -12.02 -2.11 -31.25
N ASP A 86 -11.64 -1.66 -32.43
CA ASP A 86 -12.58 -1.47 -33.54
C ASP A 86 -13.02 -2.81 -34.17
N SER A 87 -13.82 -2.74 -35.23
CA SER A 87 -14.32 -3.94 -35.91
C SER A 87 -13.24 -4.80 -36.54
N ASP A 88 -12.08 -4.22 -36.84
CA ASP A 88 -10.93 -4.90 -37.46
C ASP A 88 -9.98 -5.48 -36.40
N GLY A 89 -10.28 -5.25 -35.11
CA GLY A 89 -9.48 -5.71 -33.97
C GLY A 89 -8.31 -4.77 -33.65
N GLU A 90 -8.28 -3.58 -34.26
CA GLU A 90 -7.25 -2.58 -33.99
C GLU A 90 -7.62 -1.76 -32.75
N LEU A 91 -6.59 -1.42 -31.99
CA LEU A 91 -6.71 -0.67 -30.74
C LEU A 91 -7.19 0.76 -31.00
N ASP A 92 -8.28 1.21 -30.38
CA ASP A 92 -8.69 2.62 -30.42
C ASP A 92 -7.85 3.44 -29.42
N PRO A 93 -6.89 4.26 -29.88
CA PRO A 93 -5.97 4.97 -29.00
C PRO A 93 -6.67 6.02 -28.14
N SER A 94 -7.85 6.51 -28.56
CA SER A 94 -8.60 7.54 -27.83
C SER A 94 -9.19 7.03 -26.51
N THR A 95 -9.31 5.70 -26.38
CA THR A 95 -9.83 5.04 -25.18
C THR A 95 -8.74 4.67 -24.17
N ILE A 96 -7.47 4.85 -24.53
CA ILE A 96 -6.33 4.55 -23.67
C ILE A 96 -6.21 5.66 -22.63
N ILE A 97 -6.35 5.29 -21.37
CA ILE A 97 -6.07 6.16 -20.23
C ILE A 97 -4.69 5.75 -19.67
N PRO A 98 -3.66 6.61 -19.77
CA PRO A 98 -2.35 6.31 -19.22
C PRO A 98 -2.39 6.15 -17.70
N LEU A 99 -1.72 5.12 -17.20
CA LEU A 99 -1.55 4.84 -15.79
C LEU A 99 -0.10 5.13 -15.38
N ILE A 100 0.10 6.05 -14.46
CA ILE A 100 1.40 6.33 -13.84
C ILE A 100 1.42 5.65 -12.47
N ASP A 101 2.33 4.70 -12.26
CA ASP A 101 2.45 3.97 -10.98
C ASP A 101 3.74 4.36 -10.26
N GLY A 102 3.59 4.75 -9.00
CA GLY A 102 4.67 5.02 -8.06
C GLY A 102 4.68 4.01 -6.91
N GLY A 103 5.87 3.56 -6.51
CA GLY A 103 6.09 2.69 -5.36
C GLY A 103 7.30 3.13 -4.53
N THR A 104 7.22 2.94 -3.21
CA THR A 104 8.27 3.34 -2.26
C THR A 104 8.41 2.32 -1.15
N GLU A 105 9.65 2.01 -0.77
CA GLU A 105 10.01 1.17 0.36
C GLU A 105 11.34 1.65 0.95
N GLY A 106 11.29 2.21 2.16
CA GLY A 106 12.45 2.83 2.81
C GLY A 106 13.11 3.88 1.92
N PHE A 107 14.38 3.64 1.56
CA PHE A 107 15.17 4.51 0.68
C PHE A 107 15.14 4.10 -0.80
N LYS A 108 14.28 3.15 -1.17
CA LYS A 108 14.08 2.69 -2.55
C LYS A 108 12.71 3.11 -3.04
N GLY A 109 12.60 3.31 -4.34
CA GLY A 109 11.32 3.54 -4.99
C GLY A 109 11.43 3.40 -6.50
N ASN A 110 10.28 3.33 -7.15
CA ASN A 110 10.17 3.24 -8.60
C ASN A 110 8.99 4.10 -9.08
N ALA A 111 9.12 4.64 -10.29
CA ALA A 111 8.04 5.28 -11.02
C ALA A 111 7.99 4.67 -12.42
N ARG A 112 6.79 4.45 -12.95
CA ARG A 112 6.59 3.92 -14.31
C ARG A 112 5.35 4.50 -14.95
N VAL A 113 5.34 4.54 -16.27
CA VAL A 113 4.19 4.92 -17.09
C VAL A 113 3.73 3.70 -17.86
N VAL A 114 2.44 3.41 -17.81
CA VAL A 114 1.79 2.28 -18.48
C VAL A 114 0.72 2.84 -19.40
N PHE A 115 0.90 2.58 -20.69
CA PHE A 115 -0.13 2.65 -21.71
C PHE A 115 -0.69 1.24 -21.93
N PRO A 116 -1.92 0.94 -21.46
CA PRO A 116 -2.56 -0.35 -21.69
C PRO A 116 -2.46 -0.81 -23.15
N PHE A 117 -2.11 -2.08 -23.37
CA PHE A 117 -1.87 -2.71 -24.68
C PHE A 117 -0.75 -2.13 -25.56
N PHE A 118 -0.09 -1.05 -25.16
CA PHE A 118 1.01 -0.45 -25.92
C PHE A 118 2.38 -0.60 -25.23
N THR A 119 2.41 -0.58 -23.90
CA THR A 119 3.64 -0.78 -23.08
C THR A 119 3.46 -1.92 -22.07
N PRO A 120 4.55 -2.46 -21.49
CA PRO A 120 4.45 -3.46 -20.44
C PRO A 120 3.58 -2.97 -19.26
N CYS A 121 2.55 -3.75 -18.93
CA CYS A 121 1.64 -3.41 -17.84
C CYS A 121 2.17 -3.94 -16.48
N ILE A 122 1.41 -3.72 -15.40
CA ILE A 122 1.82 -4.21 -14.06
C ILE A 122 1.95 -5.74 -14.06
N GLU A 123 1.07 -6.45 -14.76
CA GLU A 123 1.11 -7.91 -14.84
C GLU A 123 2.35 -8.41 -15.60
N CYS A 124 2.75 -7.70 -16.67
CA CYS A 124 3.96 -8.02 -17.44
C CYS A 124 5.26 -7.92 -16.63
N THR A 125 5.24 -7.20 -15.51
CA THR A 125 6.41 -6.91 -14.68
C THR A 125 6.22 -7.35 -13.23
N LEU A 126 5.28 -8.29 -13.00
CA LEU A 126 4.93 -8.75 -11.65
C LEU A 126 6.12 -9.41 -10.94
N ASP A 127 7.01 -10.06 -11.68
CA ASP A 127 8.22 -10.71 -11.16
C ASP A 127 9.27 -9.72 -10.63
N LEU A 128 9.13 -8.42 -10.90
CA LEU A 128 10.00 -7.39 -10.32
C LEU A 128 9.64 -7.04 -8.88
N TYR A 129 8.45 -7.42 -8.40
CA TYR A 129 8.10 -7.22 -6.99
C TYR A 129 8.87 -8.23 -6.13
N PRO A 130 9.39 -7.80 -4.96
CA PRO A 130 10.10 -8.70 -4.08
C PRO A 130 9.17 -9.82 -3.61
N PRO A 131 9.69 -11.05 -3.43
CA PRO A 131 8.89 -12.15 -2.91
C PRO A 131 8.40 -11.77 -1.51
N GLN A 132 7.12 -12.04 -1.23
CA GLN A 132 6.59 -11.84 0.11
C GLN A 132 7.31 -12.79 1.07
N ILE A 133 7.85 -12.24 2.16
CA ILE A 133 8.43 -13.05 3.22
C ILE A 133 7.29 -13.86 3.85
N ASN A 134 7.34 -15.17 3.63
CA ASN A 134 6.42 -16.13 4.22
C ASN A 134 7.25 -17.23 4.88
N PHE A 135 7.14 -17.34 6.20
CA PHE A 135 7.91 -18.32 6.96
C PHE A 135 7.23 -19.70 6.84
N PRO A 136 7.96 -20.79 6.52
CA PRO A 136 7.36 -22.12 6.46
C PRO A 136 6.78 -22.56 7.81
N LEU A 137 5.59 -23.18 7.80
CA LEU A 137 4.90 -23.60 9.03
C LEU A 137 5.77 -24.52 9.90
N CYS A 138 6.49 -25.48 9.31
CA CYS A 138 7.39 -26.36 10.06
C CYS A 138 8.51 -25.61 10.80
N THR A 139 9.02 -24.52 10.20
CA THR A 139 10.03 -23.66 10.81
C THR A 139 9.44 -22.89 11.98
N ILE A 140 8.28 -22.27 11.78
CA ILE A 140 7.58 -21.51 12.83
C ILE A 140 7.20 -22.44 13.99
N ALA A 141 6.65 -23.63 13.70
CA ALA A 141 6.07 -24.54 14.69
C ALA A 141 7.12 -25.34 15.48
N HIS A 142 8.20 -25.80 14.84
CA HIS A 142 9.12 -26.76 15.45
C HIS A 142 10.58 -26.32 15.48
N THR A 143 11.02 -25.48 14.56
CA THR A 143 12.45 -25.12 14.42
C THR A 143 12.66 -23.61 14.23
N PRO A 144 12.20 -22.76 15.16
CA PRO A 144 12.44 -21.33 15.09
C PRO A 144 13.95 -21.04 15.20
N ARG A 145 14.39 -19.96 14.56
CA ARG A 145 15.82 -19.58 14.44
C ARG A 145 16.04 -18.08 14.58
N LEU A 146 15.02 -17.30 14.23
CA LEU A 146 15.01 -15.85 14.29
C LEU A 146 13.91 -15.40 15.27
N PRO A 147 14.05 -14.24 15.92
CA PRO A 147 13.01 -13.72 16.81
C PRO A 147 11.67 -13.51 16.08
N GLU A 148 11.69 -13.21 14.78
CA GLU A 148 10.51 -13.11 13.92
C GLU A 148 9.73 -14.43 13.85
N HIS A 149 10.41 -15.58 13.88
CA HIS A 149 9.75 -16.89 13.87
C HIS A 149 8.97 -17.12 15.17
N CYS A 150 9.47 -16.62 16.30
CA CYS A 150 8.78 -16.71 17.59
C CYS A 150 7.52 -15.85 17.59
N ILE A 151 7.60 -14.63 17.04
CA ILE A 151 6.45 -13.73 16.93
C ILE A 151 5.41 -14.30 15.94
N GLU A 152 5.85 -14.77 14.77
CA GLU A 152 4.93 -15.34 13.77
C GLU A 152 4.25 -16.61 14.29
N TYR A 153 4.92 -17.42 15.13
CA TYR A 153 4.28 -18.56 15.81
C TYR A 153 3.12 -18.11 16.67
N VAL A 154 3.33 -17.08 17.50
CA VAL A 154 2.27 -16.60 18.39
C VAL A 154 1.10 -16.07 17.59
N LYS A 155 1.39 -15.30 16.54
CA LYS A 155 0.40 -14.71 15.65
C LYS A 155 -0.42 -15.73 14.85
N VAL A 156 0.22 -16.77 14.30
CA VAL A 156 -0.43 -17.71 13.36
C VAL A 156 -0.99 -18.94 14.05
N ILE A 157 -0.39 -19.38 15.16
CA ILE A 157 -0.76 -20.62 15.85
C ILE A 157 -1.35 -20.30 17.23
N LEU A 158 -0.57 -19.67 18.11
CA LEU A 158 -0.96 -19.55 19.52
C LEU A 158 -2.17 -18.65 19.76
N TRP A 159 -2.36 -17.61 18.93
CA TRP A 159 -3.50 -16.70 19.04
C TRP A 159 -4.82 -17.44 18.88
N ASP A 160 -4.96 -18.26 17.84
CA ASP A 160 -6.18 -19.03 17.56
C ASP A 160 -6.38 -20.16 18.58
N GLU A 161 -5.30 -20.78 19.07
CA GLU A 161 -5.36 -21.81 20.12
C GLU A 161 -5.82 -21.25 21.48
N LYS A 162 -5.33 -20.08 21.86
CA LYS A 162 -5.55 -19.51 23.20
C LYS A 162 -6.72 -18.54 23.27
N LYS A 163 -7.10 -17.93 22.14
CA LYS A 163 -8.15 -16.91 22.06
C LYS A 163 -8.08 -15.90 23.21
N PRO A 164 -6.91 -15.23 23.40
CA PRO A 164 -6.62 -14.44 24.59
C PRO A 164 -7.60 -13.27 24.81
N PHE A 165 -8.22 -12.80 23.73
CA PHE A 165 -9.23 -11.74 23.73
C PHE A 165 -10.55 -12.26 23.11
N GLY A 166 -10.85 -13.55 23.30
CA GLY A 166 -12.01 -14.20 22.66
C GLY A 166 -11.79 -14.48 21.17
N ASP A 167 -12.87 -14.49 20.39
CA ASP A 167 -12.84 -14.72 18.93
C ASP A 167 -12.41 -13.46 18.14
N GLU A 168 -11.84 -12.47 18.82
CA GLU A 168 -11.38 -11.23 18.17
C GLU A 168 -10.11 -11.48 17.34
N PRO A 169 -10.04 -10.94 16.11
CA PRO A 169 -8.82 -10.99 15.31
C PRO A 169 -7.73 -10.12 15.93
N ILE A 170 -6.48 -10.41 15.57
CA ILE A 170 -5.33 -9.59 16.00
C ILE A 170 -5.49 -8.17 15.46
N ASP A 171 -5.86 -7.24 16.34
CA ASP A 171 -5.65 -5.82 16.13
C ASP A 171 -4.18 -5.45 16.36
N GLY A 172 -3.48 -5.11 15.28
CA GLY A 172 -2.09 -4.67 15.35
C GLY A 172 -1.91 -3.30 15.99
N ASP A 173 -2.96 -2.46 16.02
CA ASP A 173 -2.92 -1.12 16.63
C ASP A 173 -3.22 -1.15 18.14
N SER A 174 -3.78 -2.25 18.64
CA SER A 174 -4.03 -2.46 20.07
C SER A 174 -2.73 -2.73 20.85
N PRO A 175 -2.34 -1.86 21.81
CA PRO A 175 -1.18 -2.09 22.66
C PRO A 175 -1.31 -3.37 23.50
N GLU A 176 -2.52 -3.75 23.89
CA GLU A 176 -2.80 -4.95 24.68
C GLU A 176 -2.51 -6.21 23.86
N HIS A 177 -2.97 -6.25 22.60
CA HIS A 177 -2.68 -7.36 21.70
C HIS A 177 -1.19 -7.50 21.42
N LEU A 178 -0.51 -6.39 21.09
CA LEU A 178 0.92 -6.39 20.81
C LEU A 178 1.74 -6.82 22.03
N THR A 179 1.37 -6.37 23.23
CA THR A 179 2.04 -6.75 24.47
C THR A 179 1.87 -8.24 24.74
N TRP A 180 0.65 -8.76 24.61
CA TRP A 180 0.38 -10.18 24.78
C TRP A 180 1.21 -11.04 23.80
N ILE A 181 1.24 -10.64 22.52
CA ILE A 181 2.03 -11.35 21.50
C ILE A 181 3.51 -11.34 21.85
N MET A 182 4.04 -10.18 22.25
CA MET A 182 5.45 -10.02 22.62
C MET A 182 5.83 -10.92 23.80
N GLU A 183 5.02 -10.96 24.86
CA GLU A 183 5.29 -11.79 26.04
C GLU A 183 5.34 -13.28 25.70
N ARG A 184 4.37 -13.78 24.95
CA ARG A 184 4.37 -15.19 24.51
C ARG A 184 5.52 -15.49 23.55
N ALA A 185 5.89 -14.52 22.72
CA ALA A 185 7.02 -14.67 21.81
C ALA A 185 8.35 -14.71 22.58
N LEU A 186 8.49 -13.93 23.68
CA LEU A 186 9.64 -13.98 24.59
C LEU A 186 9.75 -15.33 25.30
N GLU A 187 8.63 -15.90 25.76
CA GLU A 187 8.59 -17.24 26.37
C GLU A 187 9.10 -18.30 25.38
N ARG A 188 8.55 -18.30 24.16
CA ARG A 188 9.00 -19.20 23.09
C ARG A 188 10.46 -18.96 22.71
N ALA A 189 10.89 -17.71 22.59
CA ALA A 189 12.28 -17.39 22.27
C ALA A 189 13.24 -17.96 23.32
N LYS A 190 12.86 -17.92 24.60
CA LYS A 190 13.63 -18.51 25.70
C LYS A 190 13.76 -20.03 25.59
N GLU A 191 12.70 -20.74 25.20
CA GLU A 191 12.74 -22.21 24.99
C GLU A 191 13.77 -22.63 23.93
N PHE A 192 13.95 -21.81 22.90
CA PHE A 192 14.86 -22.07 21.78
C PHE A 192 16.19 -21.31 21.86
N ASN A 193 16.47 -20.63 22.98
CA ASN A 193 17.66 -19.78 23.18
C ASN A 193 17.83 -18.69 22.09
N ILE A 194 16.73 -18.08 21.68
CA ILE A 194 16.68 -16.98 20.70
C ILE A 194 16.59 -15.65 21.46
N THR A 195 17.36 -14.66 21.02
CA THR A 195 17.34 -13.30 21.57
C THR A 195 16.83 -12.30 20.53
N GLY A 196 16.42 -11.10 20.97
CA GLY A 196 16.06 -9.99 20.06
C GLY A 196 14.57 -9.80 19.82
N VAL A 197 13.69 -10.50 20.55
CA VAL A 197 12.28 -10.14 20.60
C VAL A 197 12.13 -8.86 21.43
N ASP A 198 11.57 -7.82 20.83
CA ASP A 198 11.20 -6.58 21.49
C ASP A 198 9.87 -6.06 20.94
N PHE A 199 9.33 -5.00 21.56
CA PHE A 199 8.03 -4.45 21.16
C PHE A 199 8.03 -3.93 19.72
N ARG A 200 9.14 -3.31 19.28
CA ARG A 200 9.27 -2.73 17.94
C ARG A 200 9.28 -3.81 16.87
N LEU A 201 9.98 -4.91 17.10
CA LEU A 201 10.01 -6.07 16.22
C LEU A 201 8.65 -6.75 16.18
N THR A 202 8.00 -6.95 17.34
CA THR A 202 6.64 -7.51 17.40
C THR A 202 5.67 -6.69 16.57
N GLN A 203 5.66 -5.36 16.75
CA GLN A 203 4.83 -4.48 15.94
C GLN A 203 5.16 -4.58 14.44
N GLY A 204 6.46 -4.67 14.10
CA GLY A 204 6.93 -4.84 12.73
C GLY A 204 6.42 -6.11 12.05
N VAL A 205 6.50 -7.25 12.74
CA VAL A 205 6.07 -8.57 12.23
C VAL A 205 4.55 -8.69 12.18
N VAL A 206 3.85 -8.17 13.19
CA VAL A 206 2.37 -8.19 13.24
C VAL A 206 1.78 -7.30 12.14
N LYS A 207 2.22 -6.05 12.04
CA LYS A 207 1.70 -5.09 11.05
C LYS A 207 2.33 -5.21 9.66
N ARG A 208 3.36 -6.05 9.47
CA ARG A 208 4.20 -6.11 8.26
C ARG A 208 4.68 -4.70 7.83
N ILE A 209 5.23 -3.93 8.79
CA ILE A 209 5.56 -2.51 8.57
C ILE A 209 6.61 -2.36 7.47
N ILE A 210 6.23 -1.65 6.40
CA ILE A 210 7.18 -1.19 5.37
C ILE A 210 7.74 0.16 5.84
N PRO A 211 9.07 0.30 6.00
CA PRO A 211 9.68 1.58 6.33
C PRO A 211 9.31 2.65 5.30
N ALA A 212 9.02 3.86 5.75
CA ALA A 212 8.66 4.96 4.85
C ALA A 212 9.27 6.29 5.32
N VAL A 213 9.88 7.02 4.39
CA VAL A 213 10.48 8.33 4.64
C VAL A 213 9.96 9.36 3.64
N ALA A 214 9.76 10.59 4.12
CA ALA A 214 9.16 11.67 3.32
C ALA A 214 9.99 12.01 2.07
N SER A 215 11.32 11.91 2.14
CA SER A 215 12.23 12.19 1.02
C SER A 215 12.02 11.25 -0.16
N THR A 216 11.98 9.93 0.07
CA THR A 216 11.73 8.94 -0.99
C THR A 216 10.35 9.16 -1.62
N ASN A 217 9.32 9.41 -0.81
CA ASN A 217 7.98 9.72 -1.31
C ASN A 217 7.97 10.96 -2.18
N ALA A 218 8.68 12.02 -1.78
CA ALA A 218 8.76 13.26 -2.55
C ALA A 218 9.47 13.04 -3.91
N ILE A 219 10.55 12.26 -3.94
CA ILE A 219 11.27 11.94 -5.19
C ILE A 219 10.36 11.18 -6.15
N ILE A 220 9.72 10.10 -5.69
CA ILE A 220 8.88 9.27 -6.55
C ILE A 220 7.62 10.01 -6.98
N ALA A 221 6.95 10.72 -6.07
CA ALA A 221 5.79 11.54 -6.43
C ALA A 221 6.17 12.65 -7.43
N GLY A 222 7.33 13.29 -7.26
CA GLY A 222 7.85 14.27 -8.20
C GLY A 222 8.06 13.69 -9.60
N SER A 223 8.66 12.50 -9.70
CA SER A 223 8.82 11.79 -10.97
C SER A 223 7.47 11.44 -11.62
N CYS A 224 6.51 10.94 -10.85
CA CYS A 224 5.17 10.63 -11.36
C CYS A 224 4.44 11.88 -11.88
N VAL A 225 4.51 13.00 -11.14
CA VAL A 225 3.90 14.27 -11.53
C VAL A 225 4.57 14.84 -12.78
N LEU A 226 5.89 14.69 -12.92
CA LEU A 226 6.62 15.12 -14.11
C LEU A 226 6.14 14.39 -15.36
N GLU A 227 5.94 13.07 -15.30
CA GLU A 227 5.38 12.30 -16.42
C GLU A 227 3.93 12.70 -16.70
N ALA A 228 3.12 12.91 -15.66
CA ALA A 228 1.74 13.38 -15.84
C ALA A 228 1.69 14.72 -16.57
N LEU A 229 2.59 15.65 -16.24
CA LEU A 229 2.70 16.94 -16.90
C LEU A 229 3.06 16.78 -18.38
N LYS A 230 4.08 15.95 -18.70
CA LYS A 230 4.48 15.68 -20.10
C LYS A 230 3.31 15.14 -20.93
N LEU A 231 2.55 14.20 -20.38
CA LEU A 231 1.38 13.61 -21.04
C LEU A 231 0.25 14.62 -21.23
N ALA A 232 -0.04 15.42 -20.20
CA ALA A 232 -1.12 16.41 -20.25
C ALA A 232 -0.83 17.58 -21.20
N SER A 233 0.44 17.97 -21.34
CA SER A 233 0.84 19.14 -22.14
C SER A 233 1.47 18.79 -23.48
N ASN A 234 1.72 17.50 -23.76
CA ASN A 234 2.44 17.01 -24.94
C ASN A 234 3.85 17.62 -25.11
N ILE A 235 4.57 17.88 -24.00
CA ILE A 235 5.89 18.57 -24.00
C ILE A 235 7.07 17.57 -24.08
N GLY A 236 6.86 16.33 -24.52
CA GLY A 236 7.94 15.33 -24.54
C GLY A 236 7.70 14.11 -25.39
N SER A 237 7.06 14.27 -26.56
CA SER A 237 7.05 13.25 -27.61
C SER A 237 8.41 13.14 -28.30
#